data_AF-A0A3D1ZT23-F1
#
_entry.id   AF-A0A3D1ZT23-F1
#
_cell.length_a   1.000
_cell.length_b   1.000
_cell.length_c   1.000
_cell.angle_alpha   90.00
_cell.angle_beta   90.00
_cell.angle_gamma   90.00
#
_symmetry.space_group_name_H-M   'P 1'
#
loop_
_entity.id
_entity.type
_entity.pdbx_description
1 polymer ?
#
loop_
_entity_poly.entity_id
_entity_poly.type
_entity_poly.pdbx_seq_one_letter_code
_entity_poly.pdbx_strand_id
1 'polypeptide(L)'
;MSRLSAWGGYMLHQLFIWWLIFKAKQQRQEMRKTVGLHWLNWLALTGTGGFILLHLVQTAVYYDGLAQDVSVFSSQASVVLLLVVVIIIEAPRRGLWFGSGGSWLAKTRPLFIQYHGYYFAWAITYTFWFHPMETSLGHLLGFFYTFLLFIQAGFVFTPLHTNRYWTLLLEVGVLIHGVTVALIAGQEVWPMFAFGFVLMFIITQMHGIGLSRNLRWAFAFITLVAIALVYQGRGWQHLHEIIRIPIIDYLLVLVIAGLVLLLQKTRRVA
;
A
#
# COMPACT_ATOMS: atom_id res chain seq x y z
N MET A 1 -31.05 1.01 5.24
CA MET A 1 -30.75 0.31 3.97
C MET A 1 -29.40 0.71 3.40
N SER A 2 -29.03 2.00 3.40
CA SER A 2 -27.74 2.47 2.90
C SER A 2 -26.52 1.85 3.63
N ARG A 3 -26.47 1.90 4.97
CA ARG A 3 -25.39 1.29 5.77
C ARG A 3 -25.26 -0.21 5.54
N LEU A 4 -26.40 -0.91 5.51
CA LEU A 4 -26.45 -2.35 5.22
C LEU A 4 -25.91 -2.66 3.81
N SER A 5 -26.18 -1.81 2.84
CA SER A 5 -25.65 -1.98 1.47
C SER A 5 -24.13 -1.78 1.40
N ALA A 6 -23.58 -0.78 2.09
CA ALA A 6 -22.15 -0.53 2.14
C ALA A 6 -21.40 -1.65 2.91
N TRP A 7 -21.84 -1.98 4.12
CA TRP A 7 -21.28 -3.09 4.91
C TRP A 7 -21.46 -4.44 4.23
N GLY A 8 -22.62 -4.68 3.63
CA GLY A 8 -22.90 -5.91 2.89
C GLY A 8 -22.00 -6.06 1.67
N GLY A 9 -21.85 -5.00 0.87
CA GLY A 9 -20.92 -4.96 -0.26
C GLY A 9 -19.47 -5.19 0.16
N TYR A 10 -19.02 -4.51 1.23
CA TYR A 10 -17.70 -4.71 1.82
C TYR A 10 -17.49 -6.15 2.29
N MET A 11 -18.41 -6.72 3.08
CA MET A 11 -18.30 -8.09 3.59
C MET A 11 -18.28 -9.13 2.46
N LEU A 12 -19.15 -8.99 1.46
CA LEU A 12 -19.17 -9.90 0.31
C LEU A 12 -17.87 -9.81 -0.49
N HIS A 13 -17.37 -8.59 -0.75
CA HIS A 13 -16.10 -8.40 -1.45
C HIS A 13 -14.93 -8.98 -0.64
N GLN A 14 -14.92 -8.76 0.67
CA GLN A 14 -13.87 -9.23 1.57
C GLN A 14 -13.81 -10.75 1.64
N LEU A 15 -14.96 -11.41 1.80
CA LEU A 15 -15.06 -12.86 1.85
C LEU A 15 -14.69 -13.47 0.49
N PHE A 16 -15.13 -12.85 -0.61
CA PHE A 16 -14.77 -13.27 -1.96
C PHE A 16 -13.25 -13.27 -2.18
N ILE A 17 -12.57 -12.16 -1.87
CA ILE A 17 -11.13 -12.05 -2.12
C ILE A 17 -10.32 -12.93 -1.16
N TRP A 18 -10.75 -13.11 0.09
CA TRP A 18 -10.11 -14.06 1.01
C TRP A 18 -10.27 -15.50 0.59
N TRP A 19 -11.45 -15.88 0.08
CA TRP A 19 -11.69 -17.19 -0.49
C TRP A 19 -10.79 -17.42 -1.72
N LEU A 20 -10.64 -16.43 -2.59
CA LEU A 20 -9.73 -16.49 -3.74
C LEU A 20 -8.27 -16.71 -3.29
N ILE A 21 -7.79 -15.97 -2.29
CA ILE A 21 -6.43 -16.16 -1.74
C ILE A 21 -6.27 -17.56 -1.17
N PHE A 22 -7.26 -18.05 -0.43
CA PHE A 22 -7.26 -19.41 0.11
C PHE A 22 -7.14 -20.45 -1.01
N LYS A 23 -7.96 -20.35 -2.06
CA LYS A 23 -7.92 -21.25 -3.23
C LYS A 23 -6.62 -21.13 -4.01
N ALA A 24 -6.13 -19.91 -4.24
CA ALA A 24 -4.86 -19.67 -4.90
C ALA A 24 -3.70 -20.31 -4.13
N LYS A 25 -3.70 -20.25 -2.79
CA LYS A 25 -2.68 -20.92 -1.97
C LYS A 25 -2.73 -22.44 -2.11
N GLN A 26 -3.92 -23.04 -2.20
CA GLN A 26 -4.08 -24.49 -2.45
C GLN A 26 -3.54 -24.89 -3.84
N GLN A 27 -3.79 -24.07 -4.86
CA GLN A 27 -3.38 -24.32 -6.25
C GLN A 27 -2.07 -23.63 -6.64
N ARG A 28 -1.25 -23.22 -5.66
CA ARG A 28 -0.05 -22.39 -5.89
C ARG A 28 0.90 -22.98 -6.93
N GLN A 29 1.13 -24.30 -6.92
CA GLN A 29 2.06 -24.94 -7.84
C GLN A 29 1.52 -24.99 -9.26
N GLU A 30 0.22 -25.20 -9.41
CA GLU A 30 -0.46 -25.19 -10.70
C GLU A 30 -0.44 -23.78 -11.30
N MET A 31 -0.87 -22.77 -10.54
CA MET A 31 -0.88 -21.37 -10.98
C MET A 31 0.51 -20.88 -11.43
N ARG A 32 1.58 -21.31 -10.75
CA ARG A 32 2.96 -20.94 -11.10
C ARG A 32 3.45 -21.57 -12.40
N LYS A 33 2.88 -22.71 -12.81
CA LYS A 33 3.22 -23.43 -14.04
C LYS A 33 2.35 -23.01 -15.21
N THR A 34 1.19 -22.40 -14.95
CA THR A 34 0.30 -21.89 -15.99
C THR A 34 1.02 -20.86 -16.86
N VAL A 35 0.99 -21.07 -18.17
CA VAL A 35 1.41 -20.04 -19.14
C VAL A 35 0.26 -19.05 -19.27
N GLY A 36 0.50 -17.79 -18.89
CA GLY A 36 -0.52 -16.74 -18.89
C GLY A 36 -1.30 -16.66 -17.56
N LEU A 37 -2.59 -16.39 -17.65
CA LEU A 37 -3.48 -16.25 -16.49
C LEU A 37 -4.22 -17.54 -16.17
N HIS A 38 -4.12 -17.99 -14.93
CA HIS A 38 -4.92 -19.08 -14.42
C HIS A 38 -6.37 -18.63 -14.21
N TRP A 39 -7.34 -19.55 -14.21
CA TRP A 39 -8.76 -19.20 -14.08
C TRP A 39 -9.06 -18.43 -12.78
N LEU A 40 -8.33 -18.72 -11.69
CA LEU A 40 -8.43 -17.95 -10.44
C LEU A 40 -7.98 -16.49 -10.59
N ASN A 41 -6.98 -16.20 -11.45
CA ASN A 41 -6.59 -14.83 -11.74
C ASN A 41 -7.70 -14.10 -12.51
N TRP A 42 -8.28 -14.76 -13.52
CA TRP A 42 -9.42 -14.21 -14.23
C TRP A 42 -10.62 -13.95 -13.32
N LEU A 43 -10.96 -14.92 -12.46
CA LEU A 43 -12.04 -14.77 -11.49
C LEU A 43 -11.76 -13.62 -10.51
N ALA A 44 -10.51 -13.46 -10.06
CA ALA A 44 -10.14 -12.32 -9.22
C ALA A 44 -10.34 -10.98 -9.94
N LEU A 45 -9.86 -10.87 -11.19
CA LEU A 45 -9.97 -9.64 -11.97
C LEU A 45 -11.44 -9.30 -12.31
N THR A 46 -12.19 -10.25 -12.84
CA THR A 46 -13.59 -10.03 -13.27
C THR A 46 -14.53 -9.93 -12.09
N GLY A 47 -14.33 -10.73 -11.03
CA GLY A 47 -15.11 -10.67 -9.81
C GLY A 47 -14.93 -9.35 -9.07
N THR A 48 -13.68 -8.88 -8.92
CA THR A 48 -13.44 -7.53 -8.38
C THR A 48 -13.98 -6.43 -9.30
N GLY A 49 -13.90 -6.59 -10.63
CA GLY A 49 -14.59 -5.71 -11.57
C GLY A 49 -16.11 -5.63 -11.32
N GLY A 50 -16.74 -6.76 -11.02
CA GLY A 50 -18.14 -6.83 -10.60
C GLY A 50 -18.41 -6.08 -9.30
N PHE A 51 -17.53 -6.20 -8.30
CA PHE A 51 -17.65 -5.42 -7.06
C PHE A 51 -17.44 -3.92 -7.26
N ILE A 52 -16.61 -3.50 -8.22
CA ILE A 52 -16.45 -2.09 -8.59
C ILE A 52 -17.76 -1.55 -9.15
N LEU A 53 -18.39 -2.27 -10.09
CA LEU A 53 -19.68 -1.88 -10.64
C LEU A 53 -20.78 -1.88 -9.57
N LEU A 54 -20.77 -2.87 -8.67
CA LEU A 54 -21.70 -2.92 -7.55
C LEU A 54 -21.55 -1.71 -6.62
N HIS A 55 -20.32 -1.32 -6.28
CA HIS A 55 -20.06 -0.15 -5.44
C HIS A 55 -20.49 1.14 -6.14
N LEU A 56 -20.29 1.24 -7.46
CA LEU A 56 -20.76 2.38 -8.26
C LEU A 56 -22.29 2.49 -8.22
N VAL A 57 -23.01 1.37 -8.43
CA VAL A 57 -24.47 1.34 -8.33
C VAL A 57 -24.94 1.66 -6.90
N GLN A 58 -24.27 1.10 -5.88
CA GLN A 58 -24.59 1.38 -4.49
C GLN A 58 -24.40 2.87 -4.16
N THR A 59 -23.32 3.49 -4.65
CA THR A 59 -23.10 4.94 -4.51
C THR A 59 -24.18 5.73 -5.26
N ALA A 60 -24.54 5.35 -6.48
CA ALA A 60 -25.55 6.05 -7.27
C ALA A 60 -26.95 6.00 -6.62
N VAL A 61 -27.29 4.92 -5.92
CA VAL A 61 -28.61 4.73 -5.29
C VAL A 61 -28.65 5.29 -3.87
N TYR A 62 -27.60 5.08 -3.07
CA TYR A 62 -27.60 5.35 -1.63
C TYR A 62 -26.61 6.42 -1.19
N TYR A 63 -25.63 6.76 -2.03
CA TYR A 63 -24.58 7.76 -1.75
C TYR A 63 -23.93 7.55 -0.37
N ASP A 64 -23.56 6.31 -0.08
CA ASP A 64 -23.10 5.88 1.25
C ASP A 64 -21.80 5.07 1.14
N GLY A 65 -21.06 5.00 2.24
CA GLY A 65 -19.81 4.25 2.39
C GLY A 65 -19.53 3.97 3.87
N LEU A 66 -18.50 3.17 4.17
CA LEU A 66 -18.20 2.83 5.56
C LEU A 66 -17.84 4.04 6.42
N ALA A 67 -17.40 5.16 5.82
CA ALA A 67 -17.02 6.39 6.50
C ALA A 67 -18.10 6.95 7.46
N GLN A 68 -19.37 6.59 7.30
CA GLN A 68 -20.44 6.97 8.22
C GLN A 68 -20.34 6.30 9.59
N ASP A 69 -19.76 5.11 9.67
CA ASP A 69 -19.72 4.29 10.88
C ASP A 69 -18.30 4.16 11.47
N VAL A 70 -17.27 4.49 10.70
CA VAL A 70 -15.86 4.30 11.09
C VAL A 70 -14.99 5.50 10.76
N SER A 71 -13.99 5.75 11.60
CA SER A 71 -13.09 6.90 11.46
C SER A 71 -12.18 6.79 10.24
N VAL A 72 -11.94 7.91 9.55
CA VAL A 72 -10.94 8.01 8.46
C VAL A 72 -9.55 7.56 8.90
N PHE A 73 -9.22 7.75 10.18
CA PHE A 73 -7.96 7.27 10.74
C PHE A 73 -7.79 5.75 10.60
N SER A 74 -8.87 4.99 10.72
CA SER A 74 -8.79 3.53 10.59
C SER A 74 -8.51 3.08 9.15
N SER A 75 -9.04 3.79 8.14
CA SER A 75 -8.66 3.55 6.74
C SER A 75 -7.21 3.95 6.48
N GLN A 76 -6.78 5.12 6.96
CA GLN A 76 -5.39 5.57 6.84
C GLN A 76 -4.41 4.60 7.52
N ALA A 77 -4.71 4.14 8.73
CA ALA A 77 -3.90 3.18 9.47
C ALA A 77 -3.76 1.84 8.71
N SER A 78 -4.80 1.41 7.99
CA SER A 78 -4.75 0.20 7.17
C SER A 78 -3.74 0.32 6.02
N VAL A 79 -3.64 1.49 5.40
CA VAL A 79 -2.68 1.75 4.31
C VAL A 79 -1.26 1.91 4.85
N VAL A 80 -1.09 2.62 5.97
CA VAL A 80 0.23 2.76 6.63
C VAL A 80 0.80 1.39 6.98
N LEU A 81 0.02 0.53 7.63
CA LEU A 81 0.49 -0.80 8.00
C LEU A 81 0.72 -1.71 6.77
N LEU A 82 -0.04 -1.53 5.67
CA LEU A 82 0.27 -2.18 4.39
C LEU A 82 1.67 -1.78 3.89
N LEU A 83 1.99 -0.48 3.84
CA LEU A 83 3.30 0.01 3.41
C LEU A 83 4.43 -0.49 4.32
N VAL A 84 4.23 -0.50 5.63
CA VAL A 84 5.19 -1.04 6.60
C VAL A 84 5.47 -2.52 6.34
N VAL A 85 4.44 -3.33 6.07
CA VAL A 85 4.63 -4.75 5.73
C VAL A 85 5.38 -4.89 4.40
N VAL A 86 5.11 -4.04 3.41
CA VAL A 86 5.91 -4.00 2.16
C VAL A 86 7.37 -3.72 2.46
N ILE A 87 7.68 -2.72 3.31
CA ILE A 87 9.06 -2.42 3.72
C ILE A 87 9.70 -3.65 4.36
N ILE A 88 9.02 -4.33 5.30
CA ILE A 88 9.55 -5.54 5.95
C ILE A 88 9.88 -6.64 4.93
N ILE A 89 9.00 -6.87 3.95
CA ILE A 89 9.16 -7.92 2.93
C ILE A 89 10.32 -7.58 1.98
N GLU A 90 10.47 -6.32 1.59
CA GLU A 90 11.41 -5.88 0.55
C GLU A 90 12.77 -5.42 1.08
N ALA A 91 12.86 -5.01 2.36
CA ALA A 91 14.10 -4.53 2.96
C ALA A 91 15.29 -5.50 2.87
N PRO A 92 15.15 -6.83 2.97
CA PRO A 92 16.28 -7.74 2.74
C PRO A 92 16.90 -7.63 1.35
N ARG A 93 16.12 -7.16 0.36
CA ARG A 93 16.55 -7.00 -1.03
C ARG A 93 17.05 -5.58 -1.33
N ARG A 94 16.41 -4.55 -0.76
CA ARG A 94 16.68 -3.13 -1.09
C ARG A 94 17.27 -2.28 0.04
N GLY A 95 17.42 -2.84 1.23
CA GLY A 95 17.86 -2.13 2.43
C GLY A 95 16.78 -1.25 3.06
N LEU A 96 17.09 -0.77 4.27
CA LEU A 96 16.36 0.28 5.00
C LEU A 96 17.07 1.63 4.92
N TRP A 97 18.35 1.65 4.59
CA TRP A 97 19.17 2.86 4.56
C TRP A 97 20.11 2.84 3.37
N PHE A 98 19.72 3.52 2.30
CA PHE A 98 20.49 3.67 1.07
C PHE A 98 21.03 2.36 0.46
N GLY A 99 20.22 1.29 0.50
CA GLY A 99 20.64 -0.04 0.02
C GLY A 99 21.18 -0.99 1.09
N SER A 100 21.32 -0.53 2.34
CA SER A 100 21.89 -1.29 3.46
C SER A 100 20.91 -1.46 4.64
N GLY A 101 21.27 -2.26 5.66
CA GLY A 101 20.55 -2.31 6.95
C GLY A 101 19.28 -3.16 7.01
N GLY A 102 18.89 -3.87 5.94
CA GLY A 102 17.66 -4.68 5.88
C GLY A 102 17.83 -6.19 6.09
N SER A 103 19.05 -6.70 6.24
CA SER A 103 19.33 -8.15 6.24
C SER A 103 18.72 -8.90 7.43
N TRP A 104 18.59 -8.25 8.59
CA TRP A 104 18.01 -8.85 9.79
C TRP A 104 16.52 -9.22 9.62
N LEU A 105 15.81 -8.52 8.72
CA LEU A 105 14.41 -8.81 8.35
C LEU A 105 14.25 -10.07 7.50
N ALA A 106 15.34 -10.65 6.98
CA ALA A 106 15.28 -11.88 6.19
C ALA A 106 14.65 -13.04 6.98
N LYS A 107 14.81 -13.05 8.31
CA LYS A 107 14.24 -14.08 9.20
C LYS A 107 12.73 -13.93 9.40
N THR A 108 12.19 -12.71 9.34
CA THR A 108 10.75 -12.46 9.51
C THR A 108 10.00 -12.56 8.19
N ARG A 109 10.68 -12.26 7.06
CA ARG A 109 10.12 -12.23 5.70
C ARG A 109 9.21 -13.42 5.34
N PRO A 110 9.53 -14.70 5.63
CA PRO A 110 8.66 -15.81 5.29
C PRO A 110 7.26 -15.71 5.89
N LEU A 111 7.16 -15.25 7.15
CA LEU A 111 5.89 -15.05 7.83
C LEU A 111 5.06 -13.98 7.12
N PHE A 112 5.67 -12.83 6.85
CA PHE A 112 4.97 -11.74 6.17
C PHE A 112 4.52 -12.14 4.76
N ILE A 113 5.36 -12.83 3.98
CA ILE A 113 4.96 -13.33 2.66
C ILE A 113 3.81 -14.35 2.75
N GLN A 114 3.77 -15.19 3.78
CA GLN A 114 2.72 -16.20 3.94
C GLN A 114 1.33 -15.60 4.18
N TYR A 115 1.26 -14.43 4.83
CA TYR A 115 0.01 -13.82 5.30
C TYR A 115 -0.33 -12.47 4.68
N HIS A 116 0.62 -11.76 4.04
CA HIS A 116 0.40 -10.42 3.51
C HIS A 116 -0.84 -10.34 2.61
N GLY A 117 -1.08 -11.35 1.77
CA GLY A 117 -2.22 -11.35 0.86
C GLY A 117 -3.57 -11.14 1.58
N TYR A 118 -3.78 -11.78 2.73
CA TYR A 118 -5.03 -11.63 3.49
C TYR A 118 -5.16 -10.22 4.08
N TYR A 119 -4.08 -9.71 4.68
CA TYR A 119 -4.06 -8.39 5.29
C TYR A 119 -4.16 -7.27 4.23
N PHE A 120 -3.45 -7.40 3.12
CA PHE A 120 -3.47 -6.42 2.03
C PHE A 120 -4.84 -6.39 1.38
N ALA A 121 -5.43 -7.55 1.09
CA ALA A 121 -6.79 -7.63 0.59
C ALA A 121 -7.79 -7.00 1.55
N TRP A 122 -7.60 -7.15 2.87
CA TRP A 122 -8.39 -6.42 3.85
C TRP A 122 -8.23 -4.91 3.75
N ALA A 123 -7.00 -4.40 3.83
CA ALA A 123 -6.74 -2.97 3.80
C ALA A 123 -7.26 -2.30 2.52
N ILE A 124 -7.05 -2.94 1.37
CA ILE A 124 -7.50 -2.43 0.06
C ILE A 124 -9.02 -2.49 -0.05
N THR A 125 -9.66 -3.60 0.32
CA THR A 125 -11.12 -3.75 0.21
C THR A 125 -11.85 -2.83 1.19
N TYR A 126 -11.31 -2.69 2.41
CA TYR A 126 -11.82 -1.78 3.42
C TYR A 126 -11.75 -0.33 2.95
N THR A 127 -10.59 0.10 2.44
CA THR A 127 -10.40 1.46 1.90
C THR A 127 -11.25 1.71 0.67
N PHE A 128 -11.42 0.70 -0.19
CA PHE A 128 -12.24 0.81 -1.40
C PHE A 128 -13.72 1.07 -1.08
N TRP A 129 -14.29 0.40 -0.07
CA TRP A 129 -15.67 0.62 0.36
C TRP A 129 -15.81 1.77 1.38
N PHE A 130 -14.72 2.41 1.79
CA PHE A 130 -14.73 3.41 2.84
C PHE A 130 -15.47 4.68 2.41
N HIS A 131 -15.14 5.22 1.24
CA HIS A 131 -15.79 6.39 0.68
C HIS A 131 -16.82 6.01 -0.39
N PRO A 132 -17.91 6.77 -0.54
CA PRO A 132 -18.72 6.70 -1.75
C PRO A 132 -17.86 7.02 -3.00
N MET A 133 -18.26 6.49 -4.16
CA MET A 133 -17.59 6.74 -5.44
C MET A 133 -17.84 8.15 -5.97
N GLU A 134 -17.10 9.11 -5.42
CA GLU A 134 -17.16 10.54 -5.72
C GLU A 134 -16.29 10.96 -6.91
N THR A 135 -16.65 12.09 -7.52
CA THR A 135 -15.97 12.60 -8.73
C THR A 135 -14.88 13.65 -8.46
N SER A 136 -14.60 13.98 -7.19
CA SER A 136 -13.47 14.88 -6.90
C SER A 136 -12.14 14.24 -7.27
N LEU A 137 -11.14 15.05 -7.65
CA LEU A 137 -9.85 14.55 -8.13
C LEU A 137 -9.16 13.62 -7.11
N GLY A 138 -9.30 13.91 -5.82
CA GLY A 138 -8.77 13.06 -4.74
C GLY A 138 -9.40 11.67 -4.73
N HIS A 139 -10.72 11.58 -4.92
CA HIS A 139 -11.42 10.30 -5.00
C HIS A 139 -11.09 9.57 -6.30
N LEU A 140 -11.08 10.24 -7.45
CA LEU A 140 -10.74 9.61 -8.73
C LEU A 140 -9.34 8.98 -8.71
N LEU A 141 -8.33 9.69 -8.21
CA LEU A 141 -6.98 9.14 -8.07
C LEU A 141 -6.91 8.05 -6.99
N GLY A 142 -7.68 8.17 -5.91
CA GLY A 142 -7.78 7.15 -4.88
C GLY A 142 -8.36 5.84 -5.42
N PHE A 143 -9.49 5.90 -6.11
CA PHE A 143 -10.11 4.75 -6.75
C PHE A 143 -9.20 4.15 -7.81
N PHE A 144 -8.63 4.98 -8.69
CA PHE A 144 -7.64 4.51 -9.67
C PHE A 144 -6.49 3.75 -9.00
N TYR A 145 -5.91 4.29 -7.93
CA TYR A 145 -4.85 3.62 -7.18
C TYR A 145 -5.33 2.30 -6.54
N THR A 146 -6.50 2.28 -5.91
CA THR A 146 -7.07 1.02 -5.36
C THR A 146 -7.34 -0.02 -6.45
N PHE A 147 -7.72 0.39 -7.67
CA PHE A 147 -7.89 -0.52 -8.80
C PHE A 147 -6.56 -1.13 -9.22
N LEU A 148 -5.46 -0.37 -9.24
CA LEU A 148 -4.13 -0.92 -9.49
C LEU A 148 -3.73 -1.94 -8.39
N LEU A 149 -4.08 -1.68 -7.13
CA LEU A 149 -3.84 -2.63 -6.04
C LEU A 149 -4.71 -3.90 -6.13
N PHE A 150 -5.96 -3.79 -6.59
CA PHE A 150 -6.79 -4.96 -6.90
C PHE A 150 -6.26 -5.74 -8.09
N ILE A 151 -5.76 -5.07 -9.12
CA ILE A 151 -5.06 -5.71 -10.24
C ILE A 151 -3.87 -6.50 -9.69
N GLN A 152 -3.04 -5.89 -8.82
CA GLN A 152 -1.95 -6.59 -8.15
C GLN A 152 -2.41 -7.84 -7.39
N ALA A 153 -3.55 -7.77 -6.69
CA ALA A 153 -4.15 -8.95 -6.05
C ALA A 153 -4.61 -10.00 -7.07
N GLY A 154 -5.24 -9.59 -8.17
CA GLY A 154 -5.70 -10.45 -9.24
C GLY A 154 -4.57 -11.19 -9.96
N PHE A 155 -3.37 -10.59 -10.02
CA PHE A 155 -2.17 -11.20 -10.58
C PHE A 155 -1.42 -12.14 -9.61
N VAL A 156 -2.03 -12.54 -8.49
CA VAL A 156 -1.39 -13.46 -7.51
C VAL A 156 -0.72 -14.67 -8.17
N PHE A 157 0.50 -14.97 -7.71
CA PHE A 157 1.38 -16.03 -8.22
C PHE A 157 1.83 -15.93 -9.69
N THR A 158 1.58 -14.81 -10.37
CA THR A 158 2.16 -14.50 -11.68
C THR A 158 3.49 -13.73 -11.55
N PRO A 159 4.33 -13.67 -12.61
CA PRO A 159 5.54 -12.86 -12.61
C PRO A 159 5.29 -11.36 -12.41
N LEU A 160 4.12 -10.83 -12.83
CA LEU A 160 3.78 -9.43 -12.66
C LEU A 160 3.66 -9.07 -11.17
N HIS A 161 3.09 -9.97 -10.35
CA HIS A 161 2.91 -9.76 -8.92
C HIS A 161 4.23 -9.56 -8.16
N THR A 162 5.34 -10.08 -8.69
CA THR A 162 6.69 -9.90 -8.12
C THR A 162 7.57 -8.98 -8.97
N ASN A 163 7.02 -8.31 -9.98
CA ASN A 163 7.79 -7.40 -10.83
C ASN A 163 8.13 -6.12 -10.05
N ARG A 164 9.44 -5.88 -9.86
CA ARG A 164 9.96 -4.76 -9.06
C ARG A 164 9.57 -3.36 -9.53
N TYR A 165 9.32 -3.17 -10.84
CA TYR A 165 8.92 -1.86 -11.36
C TYR A 165 7.43 -1.63 -11.16
N TRP A 166 6.63 -2.68 -11.34
CA TRP A 166 5.20 -2.66 -11.04
C TRP A 166 4.95 -2.44 -9.55
N THR A 167 5.62 -3.19 -8.66
CA THR A 167 5.47 -2.98 -7.21
C THR A 167 5.96 -1.61 -6.78
N LEU A 168 7.04 -1.09 -7.38
CA LEU A 168 7.49 0.28 -7.11
C LEU A 168 6.45 1.32 -7.55
N LEU A 169 5.82 1.16 -8.72
CA LEU A 169 4.75 2.04 -9.16
C LEU A 169 3.60 2.08 -8.13
N LEU A 170 3.21 0.93 -7.60
CA LEU A 170 2.18 0.85 -6.55
C LEU A 170 2.66 1.56 -5.27
N GLU A 171 3.88 1.27 -4.82
CA GLU A 171 4.44 1.90 -3.61
C GLU A 171 4.56 3.43 -3.72
N VAL A 172 4.90 3.96 -4.89
CA VAL A 172 5.01 5.41 -5.12
C VAL A 172 3.65 6.04 -5.44
N GLY A 173 2.68 5.29 -5.93
CA GLY A 173 1.33 5.80 -6.23
C GLY A 173 0.64 6.45 -5.03
N VAL A 174 0.92 5.97 -3.81
CA VAL A 174 0.40 6.56 -2.57
C VAL A 174 0.84 8.00 -2.35
N LEU A 175 2.04 8.38 -2.83
CA LEU A 175 2.54 9.76 -2.77
C LEU A 175 1.60 10.68 -3.58
N ILE A 176 1.32 10.30 -4.83
CA ILE A 176 0.50 11.10 -5.74
C ILE A 176 -0.90 11.26 -5.16
N HIS A 177 -1.49 10.16 -4.70
CA HIS A 177 -2.82 10.19 -4.10
C HIS A 177 -2.86 11.02 -2.80
N GLY A 178 -1.96 10.75 -1.84
CA GLY A 178 -1.95 11.42 -0.54
C GLY A 178 -1.72 12.93 -0.64
N VAL A 179 -0.81 13.36 -1.53
CA VAL A 179 -0.58 14.79 -1.79
C VAL A 179 -1.83 15.43 -2.42
N THR A 180 -2.44 14.76 -3.40
CA THR A 180 -3.65 15.29 -4.05
C THR A 180 -4.79 15.45 -3.06
N VAL A 181 -5.04 14.45 -2.21
CA VAL A 181 -6.09 14.54 -1.18
C VAL A 181 -5.82 15.71 -0.23
N ALA A 182 -4.59 15.86 0.27
CA ALA A 182 -4.24 16.96 1.15
C ALA A 182 -4.45 18.33 0.51
N LEU A 183 -4.03 18.50 -0.75
CA LEU A 183 -4.22 19.76 -1.48
C LEU A 183 -5.70 20.07 -1.76
N ILE A 184 -6.46 19.09 -2.24
CA ILE A 184 -7.89 19.26 -2.54
C ILE A 184 -8.70 19.53 -1.26
N ALA A 185 -8.32 18.91 -0.14
CA ALA A 185 -8.94 19.14 1.15
C ALA A 185 -8.46 20.42 1.86
N GLY A 186 -7.55 21.21 1.24
CA GLY A 186 -7.00 22.42 1.84
C GLY A 186 -6.19 22.17 3.10
N GLN A 187 -5.58 20.99 3.23
CA GLN A 187 -4.82 20.60 4.41
C GLN A 187 -3.36 21.04 4.29
N GLU A 188 -2.87 21.67 5.35
CA GLU A 188 -1.47 22.11 5.47
C GLU A 188 -0.46 20.95 5.55
N VAL A 189 -0.91 19.70 5.63
CA VAL A 189 -0.02 18.52 5.76
C VAL A 189 0.49 17.97 4.42
N TRP A 190 0.16 18.60 3.29
CA TRP A 190 0.63 18.14 1.98
C TRP A 190 2.15 18.00 1.86
N PRO A 191 3.03 18.84 2.47
CA PRO A 191 4.47 18.67 2.34
C PRO A 191 4.98 17.47 3.15
N MET A 192 4.30 17.12 4.25
CA MET A 192 4.57 15.88 4.99
C MET A 192 4.33 14.66 4.08
N PHE A 193 3.22 14.61 3.34
CA PHE A 193 2.96 13.53 2.39
C PHE A 193 3.94 13.55 1.22
N ALA A 194 4.13 14.72 0.58
CA ALA A 194 5.03 14.85 -0.57
C ALA A 194 6.45 14.44 -0.20
N PHE A 195 7.10 15.22 0.67
CA PHE A 195 8.51 15.01 0.99
C PHE A 195 8.73 13.77 1.86
N GLY A 196 7.78 13.38 2.71
CA GLY A 196 7.89 12.15 3.49
C GLY A 196 7.92 10.90 2.61
N PHE A 197 7.01 10.77 1.65
CA PHE A 197 7.04 9.63 0.72
C PHE A 197 8.21 9.71 -0.27
N VAL A 198 8.61 10.91 -0.74
CA VAL A 198 9.83 11.06 -1.55
C VAL A 198 11.08 10.63 -0.78
N LEU A 199 11.17 10.98 0.51
CA LEU A 199 12.28 10.53 1.36
C LEU A 199 12.27 9.01 1.53
N MET A 200 11.09 8.38 1.69
CA MET A 200 10.99 6.92 1.69
C MET A 200 11.47 6.32 0.37
N PHE A 201 11.11 6.92 -0.77
CA PHE A 201 11.58 6.51 -2.08
C PHE A 201 13.11 6.59 -2.20
N ILE A 202 13.68 7.72 -1.83
CA ILE A 202 15.13 7.99 -1.87
C ILE A 202 15.88 7.04 -0.93
N ILE A 203 15.45 6.90 0.32
CA ILE A 203 16.21 6.18 1.33
C ILE A 203 16.07 4.66 1.15
N THR A 204 14.92 4.16 0.70
CA THR A 204 14.63 2.71 0.62
C THR A 204 14.28 2.21 -0.78
N GLN A 205 13.21 2.71 -1.39
CA GLN A 205 12.54 2.01 -2.50
C GLN A 205 13.42 1.98 -3.76
N MET A 206 14.08 3.10 -4.08
CA MET A 206 14.86 3.26 -5.31
C MET A 206 16.07 2.33 -5.41
N HIS A 207 16.57 1.85 -4.26
CA HIS A 207 17.74 0.96 -4.18
C HIS A 207 17.45 -0.47 -4.65
N GLY A 208 16.18 -0.84 -4.78
CA GLY A 208 15.77 -2.16 -5.27
C GLY A 208 15.66 -2.28 -6.79
N ILE A 209 15.61 -1.18 -7.54
CA ILE A 209 15.27 -1.24 -8.98
C ILE A 209 16.46 -1.14 -9.94
N GLY A 210 17.69 -1.07 -9.41
CA GLY A 210 18.89 -1.08 -10.23
C GLY A 210 19.19 0.27 -10.92
N LEU A 211 18.68 1.38 -10.38
CA LEU A 211 19.03 2.73 -10.88
C LEU A 211 20.54 2.98 -10.82
N SER A 212 21.06 3.69 -11.82
CA SER A 212 22.45 4.16 -11.82
C SER A 212 22.68 5.14 -10.66
N ARG A 213 23.94 5.26 -10.22
CA ARG A 213 24.32 6.20 -9.15
C ARG A 213 23.95 7.64 -9.49
N ASN A 214 24.07 8.03 -10.76
CA ASN A 214 23.74 9.38 -11.23
C ASN A 214 22.25 9.68 -11.10
N LEU A 215 21.37 8.75 -11.46
CA LEU A 215 19.93 8.94 -11.31
C LEU A 215 19.51 9.05 -9.84
N ARG A 216 20.11 8.25 -8.96
CA ARG A 216 19.87 8.35 -7.50
C ARG A 216 20.25 9.73 -6.96
N TRP A 217 21.40 10.25 -7.37
CA TRP A 217 21.83 11.61 -7.00
C TRP A 217 20.95 12.69 -7.63
N ALA A 218 20.49 12.51 -8.86
CA ALA A 218 19.57 13.45 -9.49
C ALA A 218 18.25 13.55 -8.71
N PHE A 219 17.65 12.42 -8.32
CA PHE A 219 16.45 12.42 -7.48
C PHE A 219 16.68 13.10 -6.12
N ALA A 220 17.81 12.81 -5.47
CA ALA A 220 18.18 13.45 -4.21
C ALA A 220 18.35 14.97 -4.37
N PHE A 221 19.09 15.41 -5.39
CA PHE A 221 19.32 16.82 -5.65
C PHE A 221 18.03 17.58 -5.96
N ILE A 222 17.20 17.05 -6.85
CA ILE A 222 15.88 17.64 -7.19
C ILE A 222 15.02 17.77 -5.93
N THR A 223 15.04 16.76 -5.05
CA THR A 223 14.29 16.77 -3.80
C THR A 223 14.81 17.85 -2.84
N LEU A 224 16.12 18.00 -2.69
CA LEU A 224 16.71 19.04 -1.85
C LEU A 224 16.35 20.45 -2.36
N VAL A 225 16.40 20.66 -3.67
CA VAL A 225 15.98 21.94 -4.28
C VAL A 225 14.49 22.19 -4.03
N ALA A 226 13.64 21.19 -4.25
CA ALA A 226 12.20 21.32 -4.01
C ALA A 226 11.88 21.62 -2.54
N ILE A 227 12.56 20.97 -1.59
CA ILE A 227 12.45 21.27 -0.15
C ILE A 227 12.87 22.73 0.09
N ALA A 228 14.02 23.16 -0.40
CA ALA A 228 14.50 24.53 -0.18
C ALA A 228 13.49 25.58 -0.69
N LEU A 229 12.95 25.38 -1.89
CA LEU A 229 11.96 26.28 -2.49
C LEU A 229 10.66 26.35 -1.68
N VAL A 230 10.13 25.19 -1.25
CA VAL A 230 8.88 25.15 -0.48
C VAL A 230 9.07 25.75 0.91
N TYR A 231 10.16 25.42 1.61
CA TYR A 231 10.39 25.87 2.98
C TYR A 231 10.94 27.29 3.09
N GLN A 232 11.43 27.88 1.99
CA GLN A 232 11.70 29.31 1.94
C GLN A 232 10.40 30.13 2.14
N GLY A 233 9.28 29.68 1.55
CA GLY A 233 7.97 30.34 1.72
C GLY A 233 7.22 29.87 2.97
N ARG A 234 7.30 28.58 3.30
CA ARG A 234 6.58 27.98 4.44
C ARG A 234 7.23 28.27 5.80
N GLY A 235 8.53 28.53 5.81
CA GLY A 235 9.34 28.73 7.01
C GLY A 235 10.06 27.46 7.46
N TRP A 236 11.37 27.59 7.71
CA TRP A 236 12.25 26.49 8.07
C TRP A 236 11.90 25.78 9.38
N GLN A 237 11.15 26.44 10.28
CA GLN A 237 10.64 25.84 11.51
C GLN A 237 9.72 24.63 11.25
N HIS A 238 9.08 24.57 10.06
CA HIS A 238 8.20 23.46 9.69
C HIS A 238 8.93 22.26 9.09
N LEU A 239 10.25 22.35 8.86
CA LEU A 239 11.03 21.31 8.15
C LEU A 239 10.91 19.92 8.79
N HIS A 240 10.66 19.85 10.10
CA HIS A 240 10.46 18.61 10.84
C HIS A 240 9.27 17.75 10.32
N GLU A 241 8.36 18.29 9.51
CA GLU A 241 7.23 17.51 8.97
C GLU A 241 7.67 16.50 7.89
N ILE A 242 8.76 16.76 7.16
CA ILE A 242 9.20 15.86 6.07
C ILE A 242 9.68 14.50 6.61
N ILE A 243 10.15 14.43 7.85
CA ILE A 243 10.68 13.21 8.46
C ILE A 243 9.60 12.40 9.18
N ARG A 244 8.38 12.92 9.34
CA ARG A 244 7.32 12.24 10.11
C ARG A 244 6.95 10.89 9.53
N ILE A 245 6.73 10.80 8.22
CA ILE A 245 6.41 9.52 7.54
C ILE A 245 7.58 8.52 7.68
N PRO A 246 8.83 8.86 7.32
CA PRO A 246 9.97 7.97 7.54
C PRO A 246 10.12 7.48 8.98
N ILE A 247 9.94 8.37 9.96
CA ILE A 247 10.01 8.02 11.38
C ILE A 247 8.91 7.02 11.74
N ILE A 248 7.66 7.29 11.38
CA ILE A 248 6.53 6.41 11.67
C ILE A 248 6.75 5.03 11.03
N ASP A 249 7.09 4.99 9.75
CA ASP A 249 7.27 3.74 9.02
C ASP A 249 8.42 2.91 9.60
N TYR A 250 9.58 3.50 9.85
CA TYR A 250 10.72 2.77 10.43
C TYR A 250 10.50 2.34 11.87
N LEU A 251 9.83 3.16 12.69
CA LEU A 251 9.45 2.76 14.05
C LEU A 251 8.50 1.56 14.01
N LEU A 252 7.51 1.57 13.14
CA LEU A 252 6.59 0.45 12.98
C LEU A 252 7.30 -0.79 12.44
N VAL A 253 8.24 -0.66 11.49
CA VAL A 253 9.10 -1.77 11.06
C VAL A 253 9.86 -2.37 12.24
N LEU A 254 10.51 -1.54 13.06
CA LEU A 254 11.28 -1.99 14.22
C LEU A 254 10.40 -2.70 15.25
N VAL A 255 9.26 -2.11 15.61
CA VAL A 255 8.32 -2.67 16.58
C VAL A 255 7.75 -4.00 16.09
N ILE A 256 7.18 -4.02 14.88
CA ILE A 256 6.47 -5.19 14.35
C ILE A 256 7.45 -6.34 14.08
N ALA A 257 8.55 -6.10 13.38
CA ALA A 257 9.50 -7.15 13.09
C ALA A 257 10.29 -7.56 14.35
N GLY A 258 10.59 -6.63 15.25
CA GLY A 258 11.20 -6.91 16.54
C GLY A 258 10.34 -7.86 17.39
N LEU A 259 9.04 -7.58 17.53
CA LEU A 259 8.10 -8.46 18.23
C LEU A 259 8.03 -9.86 17.60
N VAL A 260 7.99 -9.95 16.27
CA VAL A 260 8.01 -11.25 15.58
C VAL A 260 9.29 -12.03 15.89
N LEU A 261 10.46 -11.37 15.86
CA LEU A 261 11.73 -12.01 16.18
C LEU A 261 11.81 -12.47 17.64
N LEU A 262 11.29 -11.67 18.57
CA LEU A 262 11.20 -12.04 19.98
C LEU A 262 10.32 -13.29 20.17
N LEU A 263 9.14 -13.32 19.55
CA LEU A 263 8.23 -14.48 19.59
C LEU A 263 8.84 -15.74 18.93
N GLN A 264 9.60 -15.57 17.84
CA GLN A 264 10.30 -16.69 17.21
C GLN A 264 11.44 -17.22 18.10
N LYS A 265 12.10 -16.35 18.87
CA LYS A 265 13.15 -16.74 19.80
C LYS A 265 12.59 -17.53 20.98
N THR A 266 11.49 -17.09 21.59
CA THR A 266 10.88 -17.77 22.74
C THR A 266 10.39 -19.18 22.38
N ARG A 267 9.80 -19.35 21.18
CA ARG A 267 9.35 -20.67 20.68
C ARG A 267 10.47 -21.67 20.35
N ARG A 268 11.73 -21.23 20.27
CA ARG A 268 12.88 -22.13 20.05
C ARG A 268 13.54 -22.59 21.34
N VAL A 269 13.21 -21.93 22.46
CA VAL A 269 13.80 -22.20 23.77
C VAL A 269 12.87 -23.05 24.64
N ALA A 270 11.56 -23.06 24.33
CA ALA A 270 10.58 -24.00 24.87
C ALA A 270 10.51 -25.27 24.01
#